data_AF-A0AAU6DYH2-F1
#
_entry.id   AF-A0AAU6DYH2-F1
#
_cell.length_a   1.000
_cell.length_b   1.000
_cell.length_c   1.000
_cell.angle_alpha   90.00
_cell.angle_beta   90.00
_cell.angle_gamma   90.00
#
_symmetry.space_group_name_H-M   'P 1'
#
loop_
_entity.id
_entity.type
_entity.pdbx_description
1 polymer ?
#
loop_
_entity_poly.entity_id
_entity_poly.type
_entity_poly.pdbx_seq_one_letter_code
_entity_poly.pdbx_strand_id
1 'polypeptide(L)'
;MAHLIPACQGLLAVVFLVSAASKLRSGQALRAFATSLVSMLAVRGDRALPIAITLTAAEAVVVVLLAVPPTRDAGFAAATALLVVLTSGVAVVLARGGAEPCRCFGASSTPLSGRHLIRNLLLTAVALAGLIGPDDRHPSPWSVAVLLAGGLAGLLVTLLDDLVALFAPAPTSLRRPDGVRSRGRGPARTAGRDQSDTDRRRHTPAS
;
A
#
# COMPACT_ATOMS: atom_id res chain seq x y z
N MET A 1 -6.79 -35.55 1.31
CA MET A 1 -7.18 -34.14 1.08
C MET A 1 -7.26 -33.34 2.38
N ALA A 2 -7.40 -34.00 3.54
CA ALA A 2 -7.31 -33.48 4.91
C ALA A 2 -6.22 -32.46 5.28
N HIS A 3 -5.18 -32.28 4.46
CA HIS A 3 -4.05 -31.38 4.76
C HIS A 3 -4.07 -30.09 3.92
N LEU A 4 -4.93 -30.00 2.89
CA LEU A 4 -4.98 -28.84 2.01
C LEU A 4 -5.40 -27.57 2.76
N ILE A 5 -6.51 -27.68 3.49
CA ILE A 5 -7.10 -26.60 4.28
C ILE A 5 -6.10 -25.99 5.29
N PRO A 6 -5.49 -26.76 6.21
CA PRO A 6 -4.59 -26.17 7.20
C PRO A 6 -3.37 -25.53 6.54
N ALA A 7 -2.87 -26.07 5.44
CA ALA A 7 -1.78 -25.48 4.69
C ALA A 7 -2.17 -24.12 4.08
N CYS A 8 -3.32 -24.06 3.38
CA CYS A 8 -3.87 -22.82 2.81
C CYS A 8 -4.13 -21.77 3.90
N GLN A 9 -4.70 -22.19 5.03
CA GLN A 9 -5.02 -21.33 6.17
C GLN A 9 -3.74 -20.72 6.77
N GLY A 10 -2.74 -21.54 7.07
CA GLY A 10 -1.46 -21.07 7.62
C GLY A 10 -0.76 -20.08 6.69
N LEU A 11 -0.71 -20.41 5.39
CA LEU A 11 -0.09 -19.56 4.38
C LEU A 11 -0.74 -18.18 4.30
N LEU A 12 -2.06 -18.15 4.13
CA LEU A 12 -2.80 -16.89 4.00
C LEU A 12 -2.76 -16.07 5.30
N ALA A 13 -2.93 -16.72 6.46
CA ALA A 13 -2.90 -16.05 7.75
C ALA A 13 -1.57 -15.32 7.97
N VAL A 14 -0.44 -15.95 7.66
CA VAL A 14 0.88 -15.31 7.78
C VAL A 14 1.04 -14.16 6.79
N VAL A 15 0.67 -14.34 5.53
CA VAL A 15 0.79 -13.28 4.50
C VAL A 15 -0.03 -12.04 4.90
N PHE A 16 -1.31 -12.23 5.29
CA PHE A 16 -2.16 -11.12 5.73
C PHE A 16 -1.67 -10.51 7.05
N LEU A 17 -1.16 -11.31 7.99
CA LEU A 17 -0.62 -10.82 9.25
C LEU A 17 0.61 -9.94 9.03
N VAL A 18 1.56 -10.38 8.20
CA VAL A 18 2.76 -9.58 7.88
C VAL A 18 2.37 -8.29 7.14
N SER A 19 1.41 -8.38 6.22
CA SER A 19 0.88 -7.22 5.50
C SER A 19 0.24 -6.19 6.44
N ALA A 20 -0.63 -6.64 7.35
CA ALA A 20 -1.31 -5.78 8.31
C ALA A 20 -0.33 -5.19 9.34
N ALA A 21 0.56 -6.02 9.90
CA ALA A 21 1.57 -5.58 10.87
C ALA A 21 2.49 -4.50 10.30
N SER A 22 2.88 -4.63 9.02
CA SER A 22 3.73 -3.65 8.35
C SER A 22 3.04 -2.28 8.17
N LYS A 23 1.72 -2.27 7.92
CA LYS A 23 0.93 -1.03 7.78
C LYS A 23 0.60 -0.38 9.12
N LEU A 24 0.30 -1.18 10.14
CA LEU A 24 -0.04 -0.70 11.48
C LEU A 24 1.18 -0.16 12.24
N ARG A 25 2.38 -0.72 12.01
CA ARG A 25 3.61 -0.27 12.68
C ARG A 25 4.10 1.10 12.24
N SER A 26 3.66 1.61 11.09
CA SER A 26 4.06 2.94 10.64
C SER A 26 2.90 3.71 10.00
N GLY A 27 2.37 4.71 10.73
CA GLY A 27 1.38 5.62 10.15
C GLY A 27 1.87 6.35 8.91
N GLN A 28 3.20 6.44 8.71
CA GLN A 28 3.80 6.89 7.46
C GLN A 28 3.59 5.91 6.29
N ALA A 29 3.70 4.59 6.50
CA ALA A 29 3.38 3.61 5.45
C ALA A 29 1.90 3.64 5.09
N LEU A 30 1.00 3.82 6.07
CA LEU A 30 -0.43 3.94 5.81
C LEU A 30 -0.76 5.18 4.96
N ARG A 31 -0.17 6.34 5.28
CA ARG A 31 -0.31 7.55 4.46
C ARG A 31 0.28 7.38 3.06
N ALA A 32 1.44 6.74 2.95
CA ALA A 32 2.06 6.44 1.65
C ALA A 32 1.20 5.48 0.81
N PHE A 33 0.55 4.50 1.44
CA PHE A 33 -0.42 3.62 0.80
C PHE A 33 -1.63 4.42 0.29
N ALA A 34 -2.19 5.30 1.12
CA ALA A 34 -3.25 6.21 0.70
C ALA A 34 -2.85 7.07 -0.51
N THR A 35 -1.66 7.68 -0.50
CA THR A 35 -1.15 8.45 -1.64
C THR A 35 -1.05 7.60 -2.91
N SER A 36 -0.66 6.33 -2.78
CA SER A 36 -0.61 5.40 -3.91
C SER A 36 -2.02 5.09 -4.44
N LEU A 37 -3.04 4.99 -3.58
CA LEU A 37 -4.43 4.79 -4.02
C LEU A 37 -4.96 5.96 -4.86
N VAL A 38 -4.55 7.20 -4.55
CA VAL A 38 -4.91 8.40 -5.34
C VAL A 38 -4.35 8.28 -6.76
N SER A 39 -3.06 7.94 -6.91
CA SER A 39 -2.42 7.82 -8.23
C SER A 39 -2.91 6.60 -9.01
N MET A 40 -3.15 5.48 -8.33
CA MET A 40 -3.52 4.21 -8.96
C MET A 40 -5.00 4.16 -9.37
N LEU A 41 -5.90 4.49 -8.44
CA LEU A 41 -7.35 4.32 -8.61
C LEU A 41 -8.07 5.63 -8.97
N ALA A 42 -7.32 6.73 -9.17
CA ALA A 42 -7.87 8.08 -9.38
C ALA A 42 -8.89 8.48 -8.29
N VAL A 43 -8.69 7.97 -7.08
CA VAL A 43 -9.55 8.26 -5.93
C VAL A 43 -9.26 9.69 -5.47
N ARG A 44 -10.31 10.43 -5.13
CA ARG A 44 -10.19 11.79 -4.56
C ARG A 44 -9.35 11.73 -3.27
N GLY A 45 -8.43 12.69 -3.09
CA GLY A 45 -7.46 12.66 -1.99
C GLY A 45 -8.06 12.59 -0.58
N ASP A 46 -9.28 13.10 -0.41
CA ASP A 46 -10.10 13.04 0.80
C ASP A 46 -10.56 11.61 1.16
N ARG A 47 -10.71 10.71 0.17
CA ARG A 47 -11.17 9.32 0.37
C ARG A 47 -10.03 8.31 0.48
N ALA A 48 -8.83 8.67 0.09
CA ALA A 48 -7.72 7.75 0.00
C ALA A 48 -7.27 7.20 1.37
N LEU A 49 -7.21 8.04 2.40
CA LEU A 49 -6.84 7.62 3.75
C LEU A 49 -7.91 6.72 4.40
N PRO A 50 -9.22 7.06 4.34
CA PRO A 50 -10.28 6.15 4.77
C PRO A 50 -10.19 4.77 4.10
N ILE A 51 -10.01 4.71 2.78
CA ILE A 51 -9.91 3.44 2.04
C ILE A 51 -8.67 2.65 2.48
N ALA A 52 -7.53 3.33 2.66
CA ALA A 52 -6.31 2.70 3.16
C ALA A 52 -6.51 2.06 4.54
N ILE A 53 -7.20 2.77 5.45
CA ILE A 53 -7.58 2.26 6.78
C ILE A 53 -8.52 1.06 6.64
N THR A 54 -9.57 1.18 5.82
CA THR A 54 -10.55 0.09 5.62
C THR A 54 -9.89 -1.17 5.06
N LEU A 55 -9.01 -1.04 4.07
CA LEU A 55 -8.28 -2.18 3.52
C LEU A 55 -7.36 -2.82 4.57
N THR A 56 -6.64 -2.01 5.36
CA THR A 56 -5.77 -2.52 6.44
C THR A 56 -6.58 -3.22 7.53
N ALA A 57 -7.75 -2.68 7.89
CA ALA A 57 -8.67 -3.31 8.83
C ALA A 57 -9.21 -4.63 8.27
N ALA A 58 -9.56 -4.67 6.98
CA ALA A 58 -10.00 -5.89 6.31
C ALA A 58 -8.91 -6.98 6.33
N GLU A 59 -7.64 -6.64 6.11
CA GLU A 59 -6.52 -7.58 6.25
C GLU A 59 -6.46 -8.19 7.65
N ALA A 60 -6.58 -7.38 8.69
CA ALA A 60 -6.57 -7.87 10.07
C ALA A 60 -7.79 -8.76 10.39
N VAL A 61 -8.97 -8.38 9.90
CA VAL A 61 -10.20 -9.17 10.06
C VAL A 61 -10.07 -10.54 9.39
N VAL A 62 -9.48 -10.60 8.19
CA VAL A 62 -9.23 -11.87 7.49
C VAL A 62 -8.37 -12.82 8.34
N VAL A 63 -7.32 -12.32 9.00
CA VAL A 63 -6.49 -13.14 9.91
C VAL A 63 -7.32 -13.73 11.05
N VAL A 64 -8.17 -12.92 11.67
CA VAL A 64 -9.04 -13.38 12.77
C VAL A 64 -10.06 -14.41 12.27
N LEU A 65 -10.70 -14.16 11.13
CA LEU A 65 -11.68 -15.06 10.54
C LEU A 65 -11.07 -16.42 10.18
N LEU A 66 -9.83 -16.42 9.66
CA LEU A 66 -9.09 -17.64 9.35
C LEU A 66 -8.64 -18.39 10.62
N ALA A 67 -8.36 -17.69 11.73
CA ALA A 67 -7.91 -18.32 12.97
C ALA A 67 -9.05 -18.98 13.76
N VAL A 68 -10.28 -18.45 13.64
CA VAL A 68 -11.45 -18.93 14.36
C VAL A 68 -12.16 -20.03 13.53
N PRO A 69 -12.15 -21.30 13.97
CA PRO A 69 -12.67 -22.43 13.17
C PRO A 69 -14.08 -22.25 12.58
N PRO A 70 -15.10 -21.75 13.32
CA PRO A 70 -16.44 -21.59 12.75
C PRO A 70 -16.54 -20.49 11.68
N THR A 71 -15.57 -19.59 11.59
CA THR A 71 -15.56 -18.49 10.62
C THR A 71 -14.60 -18.69 9.46
N ARG A 72 -13.97 -19.87 9.37
CA ARG A 72 -12.87 -20.12 8.42
C ARG A 72 -13.27 -19.89 6.97
N ASP A 73 -14.46 -20.34 6.57
CA ASP A 73 -14.96 -20.18 5.20
C ASP A 73 -15.21 -18.72 4.86
N ALA A 74 -15.76 -17.94 5.81
CA ALA A 74 -15.88 -16.50 5.69
C ALA A 74 -14.49 -15.83 5.57
N GLY A 75 -13.48 -16.35 6.29
CA GLY A 75 -12.09 -15.92 6.18
C GLY A 75 -11.51 -16.16 4.79
N PHE A 76 -11.69 -17.35 4.21
CA PHE A 76 -11.26 -17.66 2.84
C PHE A 76 -12.00 -16.85 1.78
N ALA A 77 -13.31 -16.63 1.94
CA ALA A 77 -14.09 -15.79 1.04
C ALA A 77 -13.64 -14.32 1.10
N ALA A 78 -13.42 -13.78 2.30
CA ALA A 78 -12.92 -12.43 2.51
C ALA A 78 -11.48 -12.27 1.97
N ALA A 79 -10.60 -13.26 2.20
CA ALA A 79 -9.26 -13.31 1.63
C ALA A 79 -9.29 -13.27 0.10
N THR A 80 -10.16 -14.08 -0.52
CA THR A 80 -10.34 -14.12 -1.98
C THR A 80 -10.80 -12.77 -2.50
N ALA A 81 -11.84 -12.18 -1.91
CA ALA A 81 -12.36 -10.88 -2.30
C ALA A 81 -11.28 -9.78 -2.20
N LEU A 82 -10.54 -9.76 -1.10
CA LEU A 82 -9.48 -8.79 -0.87
C LEU A 82 -8.32 -8.97 -1.88
N LEU A 83 -7.90 -10.21 -2.14
CA LEU A 83 -6.88 -10.52 -3.14
C LEU A 83 -7.33 -10.14 -4.56
N VAL A 84 -8.60 -10.33 -4.92
CA VAL A 84 -9.15 -9.92 -6.22
C VAL A 84 -9.12 -8.39 -6.36
N VAL A 85 -9.54 -7.67 -5.32
CA VAL A 85 -9.48 -6.19 -5.29
C VAL A 85 -8.04 -5.70 -5.43
N LEU A 86 -7.10 -6.31 -4.70
CA LEU A 86 -5.68 -5.96 -4.80
C LEU A 86 -5.10 -6.30 -6.19
N THR A 87 -5.43 -7.47 -6.74
CA THR A 87 -4.96 -7.92 -8.06
C THR A 87 -5.48 -7.03 -9.18
N SER A 88 -6.75 -6.63 -9.13
CA SER A 88 -7.33 -5.71 -10.10
C SER A 88 -6.68 -4.33 -10.02
N GLY A 89 -6.42 -3.81 -8.82
CA GLY A 89 -5.66 -2.57 -8.63
C GLY A 89 -4.27 -2.64 -9.29
N VAL A 90 -3.51 -3.72 -9.03
CA VAL A 90 -2.20 -3.95 -9.65
C VAL A 90 -2.31 -4.02 -11.18
N ALA A 91 -3.28 -4.75 -11.71
CA ALA A 91 -3.49 -4.89 -13.15
C ALA A 91 -3.82 -3.55 -13.83
N VAL A 92 -4.66 -2.71 -13.22
CA VAL A 92 -4.99 -1.37 -13.73
C VAL A 92 -3.75 -0.48 -13.80
N VAL A 93 -2.88 -0.53 -12.79
CA VAL A 93 -1.64 0.28 -12.76
C VAL A 93 -0.66 -0.17 -13.83
N LEU A 94 -0.47 -1.48 -13.98
CA LEU A 94 0.37 -2.05 -15.04
C LEU A 94 -0.17 -1.69 -16.43
N ALA A 95 -1.48 -1.79 -16.64
CA ALA A 95 -2.13 -1.43 -17.90
C ALA A 95 -1.99 0.07 -18.23
N ARG A 96 -1.86 0.93 -17.22
CA ARG A 96 -1.62 2.37 -17.37
C ARG A 96 -0.15 2.75 -17.55
N GLY A 97 0.77 1.77 -17.55
CA GLY A 97 2.21 2.01 -17.67
C GLY A 97 2.83 2.75 -16.49
N GLY A 98 2.14 2.80 -15.35
CA GLY A 98 2.61 3.50 -14.15
C GLY A 98 3.72 2.70 -13.47
N ALA A 99 4.92 3.29 -13.36
CA ALA A 99 6.02 2.75 -12.56
C ALA A 99 5.89 3.13 -11.06
N GLU A 100 4.69 3.46 -10.61
CA GLU A 100 4.42 3.83 -9.22
C GLU A 100 4.61 2.60 -8.32
N PRO A 101 5.34 2.73 -7.20
CA PRO A 101 5.64 1.59 -6.32
C PRO A 101 4.36 1.03 -5.68
N CYS A 102 4.20 -0.30 -5.70
CA CYS A 102 3.12 -0.96 -4.96
C CYS A 102 3.44 -0.97 -3.47
N ARG A 103 2.63 -0.28 -2.67
CA ARG A 103 2.71 -0.34 -1.21
C ARG A 103 1.68 -1.25 -0.56
N CYS A 104 1.01 -2.09 -1.37
CA CYS A 104 -0.04 -3.01 -0.92
C CYS A 104 0.44 -4.04 0.12
N PHE A 105 1.74 -4.35 0.17
CA PHE A 105 2.33 -5.34 1.09
C PHE A 105 3.33 -4.74 2.08
N GLY A 106 3.36 -3.42 2.24
CA GLY A 106 4.32 -2.74 3.12
C GLY A 106 5.17 -1.70 2.39
N ALA A 107 6.19 -1.19 3.08
CA ALA A 107 6.99 -0.02 2.69
C ALA A 107 7.87 -0.22 1.43
N SER A 108 7.63 -1.26 0.62
CA SER A 108 8.39 -1.51 -0.60
C SER A 108 8.32 -0.32 -1.56
N SER A 109 9.48 0.17 -1.97
CA SER A 109 9.67 1.26 -2.93
C SER A 109 9.94 0.76 -4.35
N THR A 110 9.73 -0.53 -4.59
CA THR A 110 10.05 -1.18 -5.86
C THR A 110 8.95 -0.91 -6.89
N PRO A 111 9.30 -0.54 -8.13
CA PRO A 111 8.32 -0.38 -9.19
C PRO A 111 7.54 -1.68 -9.42
N LEU A 112 6.25 -1.53 -9.65
CA LEU A 112 5.30 -2.62 -9.82
C LEU A 112 5.73 -3.56 -10.96
N SER A 113 6.04 -4.82 -10.64
CA SER A 113 6.38 -5.84 -11.65
C SER A 113 5.28 -6.88 -11.80
N GLY A 114 5.20 -7.53 -12.97
CA GLY A 114 4.26 -8.64 -13.23
C GLY A 114 4.36 -9.81 -12.23
N ARG A 115 5.45 -9.89 -11.46
CA ARG A 115 5.62 -10.88 -10.39
C ARG A 115 4.60 -10.69 -9.26
N HIS A 116 4.26 -9.45 -8.89
CA HIS A 116 3.23 -9.19 -7.88
C HIS A 116 1.86 -9.65 -8.35
N LEU A 117 1.58 -9.53 -9.66
CA LEU A 117 0.35 -10.05 -10.26
C LEU A 117 0.32 -11.59 -10.17
N ILE A 118 1.40 -12.27 -10.56
CA ILE A 118 1.51 -13.73 -10.47
C ILE A 118 1.34 -14.20 -9.02
N ARG A 119 2.04 -13.58 -8.07
CA ARG A 119 1.92 -13.93 -6.65
C ARG A 119 0.49 -13.74 -6.15
N ASN A 120 -0.14 -12.60 -6.43
CA ASN A 120 -1.52 -12.37 -5.97
C ASN A 120 -2.51 -13.35 -6.63
N LEU A 121 -2.30 -13.73 -7.89
CA LEU A 121 -3.10 -14.77 -8.55
C LEU A 121 -2.90 -16.14 -7.90
N LEU A 122 -1.65 -16.51 -7.56
CA LEU A 122 -1.36 -17.75 -6.83
C LEU A 122 -2.01 -17.75 -5.44
N LEU A 123 -1.91 -16.65 -4.70
CA LEU A 123 -2.58 -16.49 -3.41
C LEU A 123 -4.10 -16.57 -3.55
N THR A 124 -4.67 -16.03 -4.63
CA THR A 124 -6.11 -16.12 -4.93
C THR A 124 -6.50 -17.58 -5.18
N ALA A 125 -5.69 -18.33 -5.94
CA ALA A 125 -5.92 -19.75 -6.17
C ALA A 125 -5.83 -20.56 -4.86
N VAL A 126 -4.88 -20.23 -3.97
CA VAL A 126 -4.76 -20.85 -2.64
C VAL A 126 -5.99 -20.55 -1.78
N ALA A 127 -6.50 -19.33 -1.82
CA ALA A 127 -7.71 -18.93 -1.09
C ALA A 127 -8.95 -19.65 -1.60
N LEU A 128 -9.11 -19.75 -2.93
CA LEU A 128 -10.19 -20.51 -3.54
C LEU A 128 -10.09 -22.01 -3.21
N ALA A 129 -8.89 -22.59 -3.27
CA ALA A 129 -8.66 -23.99 -2.91
C ALA A 129 -9.01 -24.28 -1.44
N GLY A 130 -8.70 -23.35 -0.52
CA GLY A 130 -9.11 -23.44 0.88
C GLY A 130 -10.62 -23.29 1.10
N LEU A 131 -11.29 -22.52 0.24
CA LEU A 131 -12.74 -22.27 0.29
C LEU A 131 -13.57 -23.44 -0.24
N ILE A 132 -13.16 -24.04 -1.36
CA ILE A 132 -13.90 -25.14 -2.01
C ILE A 132 -13.40 -26.53 -1.60
N GLY A 133 -12.27 -26.59 -0.88
CA GLY A 133 -11.66 -27.84 -0.45
C GLY A 133 -12.56 -28.63 0.50
N PRO A 134 -12.51 -29.97 0.46
CA PRO A 134 -13.35 -30.81 1.32
C PRO A 134 -12.98 -30.61 2.80
N ASP A 135 -13.98 -30.27 3.61
CA ASP A 135 -13.80 -30.01 5.04
C ASP A 135 -13.80 -31.32 5.84
N ASP A 136 -12.61 -31.91 5.98
CA ASP A 136 -12.40 -33.04 6.87
C ASP A 136 -12.40 -32.53 8.32
N ARG A 137 -13.60 -32.39 8.92
CA ARG A 137 -13.82 -31.85 10.28
C ARG A 137 -13.22 -32.68 11.41
N HIS A 138 -12.65 -33.84 11.10
CA HIS A 138 -11.89 -34.62 12.05
C HIS A 138 -10.46 -34.10 12.11
N PRO A 139 -10.05 -33.41 13.19
CA PRO A 139 -8.70 -32.91 13.32
C PRO A 139 -7.71 -34.08 13.32
N SER A 140 -6.92 -34.16 12.25
CA SER A 140 -5.76 -35.04 12.18
C SER A 140 -4.69 -34.56 13.18
N PRO A 141 -3.91 -35.47 13.80
CA PRO A 141 -2.75 -35.09 14.61
C PRO A 141 -1.76 -34.18 13.86
N TRP A 142 -1.74 -34.28 12.52
CA TRP A 142 -0.84 -33.52 11.65
C TRP A 142 -1.36 -32.12 11.29
N SER A 143 -2.61 -31.78 11.62
CA SER A 143 -3.21 -30.51 11.19
C SER A 143 -2.42 -29.29 11.66
N VAL A 144 -1.88 -29.33 12.89
CA VAL A 144 -1.04 -28.24 13.42
C VAL A 144 0.29 -28.14 12.66
N ALA A 145 0.97 -29.26 12.42
CA ALA A 145 2.23 -29.29 11.69
C ALA A 145 2.06 -28.76 10.26
N VAL A 146 0.98 -29.14 9.59
CA VAL A 146 0.66 -28.67 8.23
C VAL A 146 0.30 -27.18 8.22
N LEU A 147 -0.42 -26.70 9.23
CA LEU A 147 -0.69 -25.27 9.39
C LEU A 147 0.59 -24.46 9.56
N LEU A 148 1.52 -24.94 10.41
CA LEU A 148 2.82 -24.30 10.59
C LEU A 148 3.66 -24.34 9.32
N ALA A 149 3.65 -25.46 8.58
CA ALA A 149 4.33 -25.57 7.29
C ALA A 149 3.76 -24.58 6.25
N GLY A 150 2.43 -24.45 6.19
CA GLY A 150 1.76 -23.45 5.37
C GLY A 150 2.16 -22.02 5.77
N GLY A 151 2.19 -21.73 7.07
CA GLY A 151 2.64 -20.45 7.60
C GLY A 151 4.10 -20.13 7.26
N LEU A 152 4.99 -21.12 7.36
CA LEU A 152 6.39 -20.98 6.96
C LEU A 152 6.51 -20.70 5.45
N ALA A 153 5.71 -21.36 4.62
CA ALA A 153 5.67 -21.08 3.19
C ALA A 153 5.17 -19.66 2.91
N GLY A 154 4.14 -19.19 3.62
CA GLY A 154 3.65 -17.81 3.53
C GLY A 154 4.70 -16.78 3.94
N LEU A 155 5.45 -17.05 5.01
CA LEU A 155 6.56 -16.23 5.44
C LEU A 155 7.66 -16.19 4.37
N LEU A 156 8.05 -17.36 3.84
CA LEU A 156 9.07 -17.45 2.81
C LEU A 156 8.68 -16.70 1.54
N VAL A 157 7.42 -16.83 1.09
CA VAL A 157 6.90 -16.05 -0.05
C VAL A 157 7.03 -14.54 0.21
N THR A 158 6.68 -14.10 1.41
CA THR A 158 6.76 -12.67 1.77
C THR A 158 8.20 -12.18 1.83
N LEU A 159 9.10 -12.96 2.44
CA LEU A 159 10.53 -12.64 2.50
C LEU A 159 11.21 -12.68 1.14
N LEU A 160 10.82 -13.61 0.26
CA LEU A 160 11.35 -13.68 -1.11
C LEU A 160 11.00 -12.43 -1.90
N ASP A 161 9.81 -11.86 -1.72
CA ASP A 161 9.47 -10.58 -2.35
C ASP A 161 10.33 -9.44 -1.81
N ASP A 162 10.58 -9.38 -0.50
CA ASP A 162 11.45 -8.37 0.11
C ASP A 162 12.91 -8.52 -0.33
N LEU A 163 13.41 -9.75 -0.45
CA LEU A 163 14.74 -10.05 -0.96
C LEU A 163 14.87 -9.68 -2.44
N VAL A 164 13.89 -10.07 -3.27
CA VAL A 164 13.90 -9.70 -4.70
C VAL A 164 13.81 -8.18 -4.87
N ALA A 165 13.07 -7.49 -4.03
CA ALA A 165 13.04 -6.02 -3.99
C ALA A 165 14.42 -5.42 -3.68
N LEU A 166 15.21 -6.05 -2.81
CA LEU A 166 16.56 -5.61 -2.47
C LEU A 166 17.54 -5.74 -3.66
N PHE A 167 17.37 -6.78 -4.48
CA PHE A 167 18.24 -7.04 -5.64
C PHE A 167 17.71 -6.45 -6.96
N ALA A 168 16.50 -5.91 -6.99
CA ALA A 168 15.96 -5.25 -8.16
C ALA A 168 16.73 -3.93 -8.43
N PRO A 169 17.22 -3.68 -9.66
CA PRO A 169 17.88 -2.43 -10.00
C PRO A 169 16.98 -1.24 -9.68
N ALA A 170 17.51 -0.26 -8.94
CA ALA A 170 16.80 0.98 -8.70
C ALA A 170 16.36 1.56 -10.06
N PRO A 171 15.06 1.86 -10.27
CA PRO A 171 14.63 2.47 -11.51
C PRO A 171 15.46 3.74 -11.68
N THR A 172 16.13 3.86 -12.81
CA THR A 172 16.76 5.09 -13.23
C THR A 172 15.63 6.10 -13.25
N SER A 173 15.59 7.00 -12.27
CA SER A 173 14.76 8.19 -12.33
C SER A 173 15.03 8.80 -13.68
N LEU A 174 14.10 8.62 -14.62
CA LEU A 174 14.15 9.34 -15.88
C LEU A 174 14.02 10.79 -15.45
N ARG A 175 15.19 11.44 -15.38
CA ARG A 175 15.40 12.84 -15.11
C ARG A 175 14.26 13.58 -15.80
N ARG A 176 13.31 14.07 -15.00
CA ARG A 176 12.30 15.02 -15.45
C ARG A 176 13.10 16.07 -16.23
N PRO A 177 12.83 16.31 -17.52
CA PRO A 177 13.51 17.38 -18.23
C PRO A 177 13.23 18.66 -17.45
N ASP A 178 14.26 19.22 -16.83
CA ASP A 178 14.24 20.55 -16.21
C ASP A 178 14.01 21.56 -17.32
N GLY A 179 12.74 21.73 -17.69
CA GLY A 179 12.34 22.35 -18.95
C GLY A 179 11.10 23.24 -18.81
N VAL A 180 10.83 23.79 -17.63
CA VAL A 180 10.02 25.00 -17.52
C VAL A 180 10.92 26.09 -16.94
N ARG A 181 11.58 26.81 -17.86
CA ARG A 181 12.14 28.12 -17.57
C ARG A 181 10.99 28.99 -17.04
N SER A 182 11.01 29.33 -15.77
CA SER A 182 10.25 30.46 -15.24
C SER A 182 10.69 31.69 -16.03
N ARG A 183 9.85 32.12 -16.97
CA ARG A 183 10.03 33.40 -17.69
C ARG A 183 10.06 34.52 -16.65
N GLY A 184 11.03 35.41 -16.84
CA GLY A 184 11.54 36.33 -15.83
C GLY A 184 10.51 37.24 -15.19
N ARG A 185 10.70 37.44 -13.89
CA ARG A 185 10.31 38.67 -13.20
C ARG A 185 11.61 39.49 -13.08
N GLY A 186 11.75 40.49 -13.96
CA GLY A 186 12.96 41.32 -14.07
C GLY A 186 13.21 42.20 -12.83
N PRO A 187 14.44 42.72 -12.67
CA PRO A 187 14.78 43.61 -11.58
C PRO A 187 14.43 45.07 -11.93
N ALA A 188 13.56 45.70 -11.15
CA ALA A 188 13.40 47.15 -11.19
C ALA A 188 14.25 47.78 -10.08
N ARG A 189 15.43 48.30 -10.46
CA ARG A 189 16.20 49.29 -9.69
C ARG A 189 16.20 50.60 -10.48
N THR A 190 15.59 51.64 -9.92
CA THR A 190 15.86 53.08 -10.11
C THR A 190 15.18 53.77 -8.91
N ALA A 191 15.86 54.26 -7.86
CA ALA A 191 16.76 55.41 -7.78
C ALA A 191 16.09 56.76 -8.17
N GLY A 192 16.00 57.70 -7.22
CA GLY A 192 15.67 59.12 -7.43
C GLY A 192 14.51 59.62 -6.55
N ARG A 193 14.79 60.17 -5.36
CA ARG A 193 14.70 61.61 -5.05
C ARG A 193 13.30 62.22 -5.27
N ASP A 194 12.60 62.52 -4.18
CA ASP A 194 12.09 63.88 -3.99
C ASP A 194 12.05 64.23 -2.49
N GLN A 195 12.64 65.38 -2.19
CA GLN A 195 12.75 65.99 -0.89
C GLN A 195 12.32 67.43 -1.09
N SER A 196 11.03 67.70 -0.92
CA SER A 196 10.51 69.07 -0.86
C SER A 196 9.23 69.10 -0.03
N ASP A 197 9.25 69.98 0.97
CA ASP A 197 8.09 70.78 1.39
C ASP A 197 7.06 70.16 2.34
N THR A 198 7.45 70.04 3.61
CA THR A 198 6.50 70.18 4.73
C THR A 198 7.04 71.20 5.73
N ASP A 199 6.91 72.48 5.39
CA ASP A 199 6.88 73.56 6.37
C ASP A 199 5.75 74.53 6.04
N ARG A 200 4.56 74.30 6.64
CA ARG A 200 3.68 75.41 7.01
C ARG A 200 2.55 75.01 7.97
N ARG A 201 2.61 75.68 9.12
CA ARG A 201 1.49 76.14 9.98
C ARG A 201 0.97 75.18 11.05
N ARG A 202 1.42 75.43 12.28
CA ARG A 202 0.64 75.69 13.52
C ARG A 202 1.64 76.22 14.57
N HIS A 203 1.86 77.53 14.65
CA HIS A 203 1.24 78.46 15.61
C HIS A 203 1.02 77.91 17.02
N THR A 204 1.89 78.32 17.95
CA THR A 204 1.55 78.93 19.26
C THR A 204 2.83 79.49 19.92
N PRO A 205 2.93 80.80 20.23
CA PRO A 205 3.93 81.33 21.14
C PRO A 205 3.43 81.31 22.59
N ALA A 206 4.35 81.01 23.51
CA ALA A 206 4.17 81.16 24.94
C ALA A 206 4.73 82.52 25.38
N SER A 207 3.91 83.27 26.11
CA SER A 207 4.29 84.19 27.19
C SER A 207 3.02 84.58 27.93
#